data_AF-A0A3N5SXJ5-F1
#
_entry.id   AF-A0A3N5SXJ5-F1
#
_cell.length_a   1.000
_cell.length_b   1.000
_cell.length_c   1.000
_cell.angle_alpha   90.00
_cell.angle_beta   90.00
_cell.angle_gamma   90.00
#
_symmetry.space_group_name_H-M   'P 1'
#
loop_
_entity.id
_entity.type
_entity.pdbx_description
1 polymer ?
#
loop_
_entity_poly.entity_id
_entity_poly.type
_entity_poly.pdbx_seq_one_letter_code
_entity_poly.pdbx_strand_id
1 'polypeptide(L)'
;MRDSGDTETIIGSSALGKAVKERAMRVFTRLAEAEAAVHGISRDEVHFHEVGSVDSIIDIVAFCVALDIIGVQQISFGDFYFGTGTIRTRHGEIPVPVPAVVRLAEGFRCRFTGREGELVTPTAAAILTALGSQSALPPASIVRGTGIGFGSRNYPFPSYSRVLLLESGQNVTEDVFQIECNIDDMNPQIYPYLIDLLLQRGRSMHTLSR
;
A
#
# COMPACT_ATOMS: atom_id res chain seq x y z
N MET A 1 -8.69 28.75 -2.49
CA MET A 1 -8.95 27.31 -2.64
C MET A 1 -9.03 27.04 -4.12
N ARG A 2 -8.60 25.85 -4.56
CA ARG A 2 -8.74 25.41 -5.95
C ARG A 2 -9.66 24.21 -5.99
N ASP A 3 -10.34 24.07 -7.11
CA ASP A 3 -11.34 23.04 -7.31
C ASP A 3 -10.66 21.81 -7.95
N SER A 4 -11.32 20.66 -7.91
CA SER A 4 -10.79 19.44 -8.54
C SER A 4 -10.51 19.65 -10.04
N GLY A 5 -11.40 20.34 -10.76
CA GLY A 5 -11.24 20.68 -12.18
C GLY A 5 -10.04 21.59 -12.51
N ASP A 6 -9.65 22.49 -11.59
CA ASP A 6 -8.45 23.31 -11.76
C ASP A 6 -7.18 22.46 -11.73
N THR A 7 -7.15 21.46 -10.84
CA THR A 7 -6.00 20.58 -10.66
C THR A 7 -5.77 19.70 -11.88
N GLU A 8 -6.87 19.15 -12.44
CA GLU A 8 -6.83 18.38 -13.69
C GLU A 8 -6.31 19.23 -14.86
N THR A 9 -6.78 20.48 -14.96
CA THR A 9 -6.35 21.41 -16.01
C THR A 9 -4.86 21.75 -15.89
N ILE A 10 -4.37 22.05 -14.67
CA ILE A 10 -2.96 22.37 -14.41
C ILE A 10 -2.07 21.19 -14.82
N ILE A 11 -2.41 19.98 -14.39
CA ILE A 11 -1.57 18.80 -14.67
C ILE A 11 -1.69 18.40 -16.14
N GLY A 12 -2.88 18.46 -16.72
CA GLY A 12 -3.14 18.17 -18.13
C GLY A 12 -2.36 19.07 -19.09
N SER A 13 -2.32 20.38 -18.80
CA SER A 13 -1.62 21.39 -19.61
C SER A 13 -0.10 21.49 -19.38
N SER A 14 0.41 20.83 -18.34
CA SER A 14 1.85 20.86 -18.02
C SER A 14 2.73 20.14 -19.06
N ALA A 15 4.04 20.37 -19.02
CA ALA A 15 5.02 19.66 -19.86
C ALA A 15 5.43 18.27 -19.30
N LEU A 16 4.73 17.76 -18.28
CA LEU A 16 5.06 16.48 -17.65
C LEU A 16 4.86 15.30 -18.61
N GLY A 17 5.63 14.23 -18.39
CA GLY A 17 5.48 12.97 -19.12
C GLY A 17 4.09 12.36 -18.94
N LYS A 18 3.61 11.63 -19.95
CA LYS A 18 2.27 11.02 -19.95
C LYS A 18 2.03 10.13 -18.72
N ALA A 19 3.00 9.27 -18.38
CA ALA A 19 2.90 8.39 -17.22
C ALA A 19 2.78 9.14 -15.89
N VAL A 20 3.51 10.26 -15.74
CA VAL A 20 3.43 11.13 -14.56
C VAL A 20 2.04 11.74 -14.44
N LYS A 21 1.51 12.31 -15.53
CA LYS A 21 0.16 12.89 -15.56
C LYS A 21 -0.90 11.85 -15.18
N GLU A 22 -0.86 10.68 -15.80
CA GLU A 22 -1.81 9.59 -15.51
C GLU A 22 -1.75 9.12 -14.05
N ARG A 23 -0.55 8.94 -13.49
CA ARG A 23 -0.37 8.58 -12.08
C ARG A 23 -0.93 9.66 -11.15
N ALA A 24 -0.57 10.92 -11.38
CA ALA A 24 -1.07 12.03 -10.58
C ALA A 24 -2.59 12.14 -10.65
N MET A 25 -3.20 11.97 -11.83
CA MET A 25 -4.66 11.98 -11.97
C MET A 25 -5.32 10.89 -11.17
N ARG A 26 -4.79 9.65 -11.20
CA ARG A 26 -5.35 8.58 -10.36
C ARG A 26 -5.31 8.91 -8.88
N VAL A 27 -4.24 9.52 -8.38
CA VAL A 27 -4.14 9.93 -6.98
C VAL A 27 -5.18 11.01 -6.65
N PHE A 28 -5.30 12.04 -7.50
CA PHE A 28 -6.28 13.11 -7.31
C PHE A 28 -7.72 12.63 -7.42
N THR A 29 -8.04 11.74 -8.36
CA THR A 29 -9.35 11.12 -8.48
C THR A 29 -9.69 10.34 -7.21
N ARG A 30 -8.77 9.52 -6.71
CA ARG A 30 -8.96 8.74 -5.49
C ARG A 30 -9.21 9.61 -4.26
N LEU A 31 -8.51 10.72 -4.17
CA LEU A 31 -8.67 11.71 -3.11
C LEU A 31 -10.00 12.47 -3.23
N ALA A 32 -10.39 12.89 -4.45
CA ALA A 32 -11.67 13.54 -4.70
C ALA A 32 -12.86 12.63 -4.33
N GLU A 33 -12.79 11.34 -4.68
CA GLU A 33 -13.81 10.36 -4.30
C GLU A 33 -13.96 10.24 -2.78
N ALA A 34 -12.84 10.22 -2.05
CA ALA A 34 -12.86 10.15 -0.59
C ALA A 34 -13.47 11.41 0.04
N GLU A 35 -13.07 12.60 -0.42
CA GLU A 35 -13.62 13.88 0.06
C GLU A 35 -15.10 14.01 -0.27
N ALA A 36 -15.52 13.70 -1.50
CA ALA A 36 -16.93 13.68 -1.91
C ALA A 36 -17.77 12.81 -0.97
N ALA A 37 -17.27 11.63 -0.62
CA ALA A 37 -17.94 10.68 0.26
C ALA A 37 -17.98 11.11 1.74
N VAL A 38 -17.05 11.95 2.19
CA VAL A 38 -17.05 12.56 3.54
C VAL A 38 -18.03 13.72 3.59
N HIS A 39 -18.07 14.54 2.54
CA HIS A 39 -18.91 15.73 2.46
C HIS A 39 -20.34 15.47 1.97
N GLY A 40 -20.62 14.28 1.43
CA GLY A 40 -21.94 13.92 0.90
C GLY A 40 -22.30 14.66 -0.39
N ILE A 41 -21.30 15.00 -1.20
CA ILE A 41 -21.44 15.77 -2.44
C ILE A 41 -20.94 14.95 -3.63
N SER A 42 -21.18 15.42 -4.86
CA SER A 42 -20.58 14.81 -6.03
C SER A 42 -19.08 15.15 -6.13
N ARG A 43 -18.32 14.32 -6.86
CA ARG A 43 -16.87 14.53 -7.08
C ARG A 43 -16.58 15.88 -7.75
N ASP A 44 -17.46 16.31 -8.64
CA ASP A 44 -17.28 17.55 -9.41
C ASP A 44 -17.55 18.79 -8.55
N GLU A 45 -18.21 18.63 -7.39
CA GLU A 45 -18.43 19.68 -6.38
C GLU A 45 -17.33 19.71 -5.30
N VAL A 46 -16.33 18.82 -5.38
CA VAL A 46 -15.25 18.77 -4.38
C VAL A 46 -14.34 19.97 -4.53
N HIS A 47 -14.41 20.84 -3.53
CA HIS A 47 -13.42 21.86 -3.28
C HIS A 47 -12.38 21.29 -2.32
N PHE A 48 -11.16 21.10 -2.82
CA PHE A 48 -10.11 20.56 -1.98
C PHE A 48 -9.64 21.62 -0.98
N HIS A 49 -10.13 21.50 0.25
CA HIS A 49 -9.90 22.52 1.25
C HIS A 49 -8.50 22.44 1.87
N GLU A 50 -7.99 21.24 2.10
CA GLU A 50 -6.66 20.99 2.68
C GLU A 50 -5.71 20.39 1.66
N VAL A 51 -6.24 19.59 0.75
CA VAL A 51 -5.46 18.68 -0.12
C VAL A 51 -5.37 19.16 -1.59
N GLY A 52 -5.88 20.35 -1.87
CA GLY A 52 -5.78 21.05 -3.18
C GLY A 52 -5.13 22.41 -3.02
N SER A 53 -4.40 22.57 -1.92
CA SER A 53 -3.36 23.57 -1.83
C SER A 53 -2.30 23.30 -2.91
N VAL A 54 -1.58 24.35 -3.30
CA VAL A 54 -0.41 24.24 -4.19
C VAL A 54 0.55 23.16 -3.67
N ASP A 55 0.71 23.08 -2.35
CA ASP A 55 1.61 22.13 -1.69
C ASP A 55 1.24 20.68 -1.98
N SER A 56 -0.04 20.31 -1.86
CA SER A 56 -0.49 18.94 -2.16
C SER A 56 -0.37 18.57 -3.64
N ILE A 57 -0.55 19.55 -4.55
CA ILE A 57 -0.29 19.37 -5.99
C ILE A 57 1.18 19.06 -6.22
N ILE A 58 2.07 19.87 -5.63
CA ILE A 58 3.51 19.67 -5.75
C ILE A 58 3.91 18.33 -5.15
N ASP A 59 3.41 17.95 -3.97
CA ASP A 59 3.75 16.69 -3.30
C ASP A 59 3.40 15.46 -4.16
N ILE A 60 2.16 15.39 -4.65
CA ILE A 60 1.68 14.26 -5.45
C ILE A 60 2.40 14.19 -6.80
N VAL A 61 2.53 15.33 -7.48
CA VAL A 61 3.20 15.39 -8.78
C VAL A 61 4.68 15.06 -8.65
N ALA A 62 5.37 15.62 -7.65
CA ALA A 62 6.79 15.35 -7.40
C ALA A 62 7.01 13.87 -7.07
N PHE A 63 6.13 13.25 -6.28
CA PHE A 63 6.18 11.82 -6.03
C PHE A 63 6.05 11.02 -7.34
N CYS A 64 5.09 11.37 -8.19
CA CYS A 64 4.89 10.71 -9.49
C CYS A 64 6.09 10.89 -10.45
N VAL A 65 6.70 12.07 -10.46
CA VAL A 65 7.94 12.35 -11.21
C VAL A 65 9.10 11.51 -10.66
N ALA A 66 9.26 11.41 -9.35
CA ALA A 66 10.31 10.60 -8.75
C ALA A 66 10.19 9.11 -9.13
N LEU A 67 8.97 8.57 -9.14
CA LEU A 67 8.74 7.19 -9.61
C LEU A 67 9.13 6.99 -11.08
N ASP A 68 8.89 8.00 -11.92
CA ASP A 68 9.23 7.96 -13.35
C ASP A 68 10.75 8.02 -13.57
N ILE A 69 11.43 8.95 -12.89
CA ILE A 69 12.89 9.10 -12.94
C ILE A 69 13.61 7.83 -12.45
N ILE A 70 13.12 7.22 -11.36
CA ILE A 70 13.72 6.00 -10.80
C ILE A 70 13.37 4.76 -11.63
N GLY A 71 12.34 4.83 -12.48
CA GLY A 71 11.87 3.68 -13.28
C GLY A 71 11.10 2.65 -12.45
N VAL A 72 10.39 3.08 -11.40
CA VAL A 72 9.60 2.18 -10.54
C VAL A 72 8.38 1.66 -11.29
N GLN A 73 8.23 0.33 -11.32
CA GLN A 73 7.12 -0.36 -11.96
C GLN A 73 5.92 -0.55 -11.02
N GLN A 74 6.18 -0.88 -9.76
CA GLN A 74 5.15 -1.16 -8.75
C GLN A 74 5.54 -0.59 -7.38
N ILE A 75 4.54 -0.15 -6.63
CA ILE A 75 4.67 0.22 -5.22
C ILE A 75 4.03 -0.88 -4.38
N SER A 76 4.75 -1.37 -3.36
CA SER A 76 4.18 -2.25 -2.34
C SER A 76 4.22 -1.56 -0.98
N PHE A 77 3.17 -1.73 -0.18
CA PHE A 77 3.09 -1.16 1.16
C PHE A 77 2.45 -2.12 2.17
N GLY A 78 2.73 -1.90 3.45
CA GLY A 78 2.21 -2.71 4.55
C GLY A 78 0.85 -2.23 5.07
N ASP A 79 0.55 -2.58 6.31
CA ASP A 79 -0.67 -2.11 6.98
C ASP A 79 -0.64 -0.59 7.16
N PHE A 80 -1.80 0.07 7.11
CA PHE A 80 -1.91 1.44 7.60
C PHE A 80 -1.80 1.47 9.12
N TYR A 81 -0.97 2.36 9.67
CA TYR A 81 -0.80 2.51 11.12
C TYR A 81 -1.44 3.81 11.58
N PHE A 82 -2.64 3.71 12.12
CA PHE A 82 -3.42 4.83 12.59
C PHE A 82 -3.00 5.27 13.99
N GLY A 83 -2.92 6.60 14.16
CA GLY A 83 -2.76 7.22 15.46
C GLY A 83 -4.10 7.50 16.13
N THR A 84 -4.07 8.34 17.16
CA THR A 84 -5.23 8.74 17.98
C THR A 84 -5.23 10.25 18.23
N GLY A 85 -6.28 10.75 18.88
CA GLY A 85 -6.42 12.17 19.23
C GLY A 85 -7.17 12.96 18.18
N THR A 86 -6.89 14.26 18.13
CA THR A 86 -7.51 15.20 17.19
C THR A 86 -6.43 16.02 16.49
N ILE A 87 -6.76 16.55 15.31
CA ILE A 87 -5.94 17.55 14.63
C ILE A 87 -6.78 18.77 14.29
N ARG A 88 -6.11 19.93 14.25
CA ARG A 88 -6.73 21.18 13.84
C ARG A 88 -6.53 21.39 12.35
N THR A 89 -7.63 21.56 11.65
CA THR A 89 -7.66 21.71 10.19
C THR A 89 -8.54 22.88 9.78
N ARG A 90 -8.78 23.06 8.47
CA ARG A 90 -9.69 24.11 8.00
C ARG A 90 -11.16 23.81 8.32
N HIS A 91 -11.46 22.54 8.57
CA HIS A 91 -12.76 22.05 9.00
C HIS A 91 -12.93 22.10 10.53
N GLY A 92 -11.98 22.72 11.24
CA GLY A 92 -11.96 22.75 12.70
C GLY A 92 -11.17 21.58 13.28
N GLU A 93 -11.52 21.19 14.49
CA GLU A 93 -10.88 20.06 15.15
C GLU A 93 -11.57 18.76 14.74
N ILE A 94 -10.81 17.83 14.17
CA ILE A 94 -11.32 16.55 13.67
C ILE A 94 -10.57 15.38 14.31
N PRO A 95 -11.22 14.22 14.50
CA PRO A 95 -10.58 13.05 15.08
C PRO A 95 -9.53 12.45 14.14
N VAL A 96 -8.53 11.81 14.73
CA VAL A 96 -7.57 10.95 14.03
C VAL A 96 -8.01 9.48 14.19
N PRO A 97 -8.07 8.68 13.11
CA PRO A 97 -7.79 9.04 11.72
C PRO A 97 -8.81 10.01 11.14
N VAL A 98 -8.33 10.94 10.32
CA VAL A 98 -9.20 11.92 9.67
C VAL A 98 -10.19 11.21 8.73
N PRO A 99 -11.42 11.72 8.56
CA PRO A 99 -12.47 11.03 7.81
C PRO A 99 -12.06 10.61 6.39
N ALA A 100 -11.35 11.48 5.65
CA ALA A 100 -10.86 11.17 4.32
C ALA A 100 -9.85 10.00 4.30
N VAL A 101 -8.99 9.89 5.32
CA VAL A 101 -8.05 8.76 5.46
C VAL A 101 -8.81 7.47 5.74
N VAL A 102 -9.85 7.51 6.57
CA VAL A 102 -10.72 6.35 6.81
C VAL A 102 -11.34 5.87 5.49
N ARG A 103 -11.92 6.79 4.70
CA ARG A 103 -12.48 6.48 3.37
C ARG A 103 -11.46 5.89 2.41
N LEU A 104 -10.27 6.50 2.33
CA LEU A 104 -9.20 6.03 1.44
C LEU A 104 -8.76 4.60 1.79
N ALA A 105 -8.69 4.29 3.08
CA ALA A 105 -8.23 3.00 3.61
C ALA A 105 -9.31 1.91 3.65
N GLU A 106 -10.57 2.20 3.29
CA GLU A 106 -11.62 1.18 3.17
C GLU A 106 -11.15 0.05 2.22
N GLY A 107 -11.22 -1.21 2.69
CA GLY A 107 -10.74 -2.38 1.95
C GLY A 107 -9.25 -2.71 2.15
N PHE A 108 -8.50 -1.92 2.93
CA PHE A 108 -7.09 -2.17 3.24
C PHE A 108 -6.90 -2.55 4.71
N ARG A 109 -5.86 -3.34 4.99
CA ARG A 109 -5.46 -3.68 6.37
C ARG A 109 -4.96 -2.45 7.10
N CYS A 110 -5.39 -2.29 8.34
CA CYS A 110 -4.99 -1.21 9.21
C CYS A 110 -4.76 -1.69 10.66
N ARG A 111 -4.02 -0.91 11.43
CA ARG A 111 -3.73 -1.11 12.84
C ARG A 111 -3.83 0.21 13.59
N PHE A 112 -4.45 0.18 14.76
CA PHE A 112 -4.46 1.31 15.67
C PHE A 112 -3.29 1.19 16.64
N THR A 113 -2.42 2.19 16.63
CA THR A 113 -1.16 2.16 17.38
C THR A 113 -1.30 2.63 18.83
N GLY A 114 -2.39 3.32 19.15
CA GLY A 114 -2.56 4.04 20.42
C GLY A 114 -1.67 5.28 20.57
N ARG A 115 -0.82 5.58 19.57
CA ARG A 115 0.05 6.76 19.59
C ARG A 115 -0.71 7.99 19.12
N GLU A 116 -0.54 9.09 19.83
CA GLU A 116 -1.19 10.36 19.49
C GLU A 116 -0.61 10.96 18.20
N GLY A 117 -1.52 11.49 17.36
CA GLY A 117 -1.21 12.29 16.18
C GLY A 117 -1.51 11.64 14.83
N GLU A 118 -1.51 12.46 13.78
CA GLU A 118 -1.74 12.02 12.41
C GLU A 118 -0.49 11.31 11.85
N LEU A 119 -0.49 9.98 11.96
CA LEU A 119 0.56 9.09 11.45
C LEU A 119 0.40 8.75 9.96
N VAL A 120 -0.81 8.85 9.43
CA VAL A 120 -1.14 8.67 8.01
C VAL A 120 -1.90 9.90 7.55
N THR A 121 -1.33 10.65 6.61
CA THR A 121 -1.97 11.83 6.01
C THR A 121 -2.89 11.42 4.86
N PRO A 122 -3.90 12.24 4.50
CA PRO A 122 -4.71 12.03 3.31
C PRO A 122 -3.87 11.84 2.03
N THR A 123 -2.84 12.67 1.85
CA THR A 123 -1.92 12.58 0.69
C THR A 123 -1.23 11.22 0.61
N ALA A 124 -0.66 10.74 1.72
CA ALA A 124 0.04 9.45 1.74
C ALA A 124 -0.94 8.29 1.50
N ALA A 125 -2.12 8.31 2.13
CA ALA A 125 -3.16 7.31 1.91
C ALA A 125 -3.64 7.29 0.44
N ALA A 126 -3.85 8.45 -0.17
CA ALA A 126 -4.25 8.55 -1.58
C ALA A 126 -3.18 8.00 -2.52
N ILE A 127 -1.90 8.35 -2.30
CA ILE A 127 -0.79 7.83 -3.09
C ILE A 127 -0.73 6.30 -3.01
N LEU A 128 -0.73 5.75 -1.80
CA LEU A 128 -0.58 4.30 -1.58
C LEU A 128 -1.77 3.52 -2.13
N THR A 129 -3.00 3.99 -1.91
CA THR A 129 -4.20 3.29 -2.39
C THR A 129 -4.46 3.45 -3.88
N ALA A 130 -3.99 4.53 -4.52
CA ALA A 130 -4.16 4.74 -5.97
C ALA A 130 -3.06 4.08 -6.80
N LEU A 131 -1.83 3.98 -6.28
CA LEU A 131 -0.66 3.55 -7.05
C LEU A 131 0.00 2.27 -6.54
N GLY A 132 -0.31 1.83 -5.32
CA GLY A 132 0.33 0.70 -4.67
C GLY A 132 -0.56 -0.51 -4.48
N SER A 133 0.07 -1.61 -4.08
CA SER A 133 -0.60 -2.85 -3.67
C SER A 133 -0.19 -3.22 -2.25
N GLN A 134 -1.16 -3.52 -1.40
CA GLN A 134 -0.87 -3.89 -0.02
C GLN A 134 -0.36 -5.34 0.05
N SER A 135 0.77 -5.55 0.73
CA SER A 135 1.35 -6.88 0.96
C SER A 135 1.79 -7.04 2.42
N ALA A 136 1.74 -8.27 2.94
CA ALA A 136 2.30 -8.60 4.26
C ALA A 136 3.82 -8.49 4.27
N LEU A 137 4.46 -8.99 3.21
CA LEU A 137 5.90 -8.95 2.99
C LEU A 137 6.17 -8.78 1.48
N PRO A 138 7.18 -7.99 1.07
CA PRO A 138 7.62 -8.03 -0.31
C PRO A 138 8.17 -9.43 -0.65
N PRO A 139 8.08 -9.88 -1.92
CA PRO A 139 8.75 -11.09 -2.37
C PRO A 139 10.26 -11.05 -2.07
N ALA A 140 10.93 -12.21 -2.13
CA ALA A 140 12.39 -12.27 -2.04
C ALA A 140 13.02 -11.31 -3.04
N SER A 141 13.67 -10.26 -2.54
CA SER A 141 14.13 -9.14 -3.34
C SER A 141 15.50 -8.66 -2.87
N ILE A 142 16.26 -8.06 -3.78
CA ILE A 142 17.52 -7.41 -3.44
C ILE A 142 17.27 -5.94 -3.21
N VAL A 143 17.72 -5.42 -2.07
CA VAL A 143 17.67 -3.99 -1.77
C VAL A 143 18.72 -3.28 -2.61
N ARG A 144 18.30 -2.38 -3.49
CA ARG A 144 19.17 -1.54 -4.34
C ARG A 144 19.38 -0.14 -3.80
N GLY A 145 18.48 0.32 -2.95
CA GLY A 145 18.59 1.63 -2.35
C GLY A 145 17.57 1.85 -1.26
N THR A 146 17.76 2.93 -0.51
CA THR A 146 16.82 3.39 0.50
C THR A 146 16.71 4.90 0.47
N GLY A 147 15.52 5.40 0.80
CA GLY A 147 15.26 6.81 1.03
C GLY A 147 14.55 6.99 2.36
N ILE A 148 14.86 8.08 3.06
CA ILE A 148 14.23 8.43 4.33
C ILE A 148 13.72 9.87 4.19
N GLY A 149 12.46 10.07 4.56
CA GLY A 149 11.80 11.38 4.60
C GLY A 149 11.34 11.70 6.01
N PHE A 150 11.56 12.94 6.44
CA PHE A 150 11.10 13.46 7.72
C PHE A 150 9.95 14.44 7.50
N GLY A 151 8.91 14.32 8.33
CA GLY A 151 7.87 15.33 8.39
C GLY A 151 8.28 16.51 9.27
N SER A 152 7.46 17.56 9.28
CA SER A 152 7.64 18.73 10.15
C SER A 152 7.07 18.53 11.56
N ARG A 153 6.29 17.47 11.79
CA ARG A 153 5.65 17.18 13.08
C ARG A 153 6.65 16.53 14.03
N ASN A 154 6.68 17.04 15.27
CA ASN A 154 7.52 16.50 16.32
C ASN A 154 6.71 15.55 17.21
N TYR A 155 7.18 14.31 17.33
CA TYR A 155 6.56 13.27 18.13
C TYR A 155 7.56 12.77 19.18
N PRO A 156 7.10 12.23 20.33
CA PRO A 156 7.98 11.65 21.35
C PRO A 156 8.62 10.31 20.92
N PHE A 157 8.41 9.90 19.66
CA PHE A 157 8.97 8.70 19.04
C PHE A 157 9.50 9.04 17.64
N PRO A 158 10.42 8.22 17.09
CA PRO A 158 10.90 8.43 15.73
C PRO A 158 9.76 8.41 14.71
N SER A 159 9.61 9.52 13.99
CA SER A 159 8.61 9.69 12.92
C SER A 159 9.32 10.04 11.63
N TYR A 160 9.43 9.04 10.76
CA TYR A 160 10.00 9.17 9.43
C TYR A 160 9.34 8.15 8.50
N SER A 161 9.27 8.47 7.22
CA SER A 161 8.92 7.52 6.18
C SER A 161 10.19 6.93 5.60
N ARG A 162 10.20 5.62 5.37
CA ARG A 162 11.31 4.93 4.71
C ARG A 162 10.79 4.21 3.48
N VAL A 163 11.50 4.39 2.37
CA VAL A 163 11.30 3.64 1.13
C VAL A 163 12.50 2.73 0.89
N LEU A 164 12.23 1.57 0.31
CA LEU A 164 13.24 0.62 -0.15
C LEU A 164 13.04 0.44 -1.65
N LEU A 165 14.10 0.66 -2.43
CA LEU A 165 14.11 0.28 -3.83
C LEU A 165 14.49 -1.19 -3.89
N LEU A 166 13.53 -2.02 -4.27
CA LEU A 166 13.67 -3.46 -4.35
C LEU A 166 13.77 -3.87 -5.81
N GLU A 167 14.77 -4.68 -6.14
CA GLU A 167 14.80 -5.44 -7.38
C GLU A 167 14.32 -6.86 -7.05
N SER A 168 13.18 -7.25 -7.61
CA SER A 168 12.65 -8.60 -7.45
C SER A 168 13.70 -9.59 -7.94
N GLY A 169 14.09 -10.53 -7.08
CA GLY A 169 14.85 -11.69 -7.54
C GLY A 169 13.97 -12.55 -8.45
N GLN A 170 14.57 -13.39 -9.29
CA GLN A 170 13.82 -14.51 -9.84
C GLN A 170 13.32 -15.32 -8.64
N ASN A 171 12.00 -15.35 -8.43
CA ASN A 171 11.40 -16.24 -7.45
C ASN A 171 11.88 -17.66 -7.80
N VAL A 172 12.70 -18.24 -6.95
CA VAL A 172 12.74 -19.70 -6.86
C VAL A 172 11.47 -20.06 -6.10
N THR A 173 10.35 -20.12 -6.82
CA THR A 173 9.16 -20.80 -6.32
C THR A 173 9.54 -22.27 -6.18
N GLU A 174 9.72 -22.75 -4.95
CA GLU A 174 9.60 -24.17 -4.69
C GLU A 174 8.11 -24.51 -4.74
N ASP A 175 7.69 -25.10 -5.85
CA ASP A 175 6.35 -25.67 -5.95
C ASP A 175 6.28 -26.91 -5.04
N VAL A 176 5.58 -26.79 -3.92
CA VAL A 176 5.29 -27.91 -3.03
C VAL A 176 3.99 -28.56 -3.47
N PHE A 177 4.07 -29.81 -3.93
CA PHE A 177 2.90 -30.62 -4.28
C PHE A 177 2.53 -31.57 -3.13
N GLN A 178 1.30 -31.47 -2.63
CA GLN A 178 0.74 -32.43 -1.67
C GLN A 178 -0.13 -33.44 -2.43
N ILE A 179 0.17 -34.73 -2.25
CA ILE A 179 -0.63 -35.83 -2.79
C ILE A 179 -1.16 -36.62 -1.61
N GLU A 180 -2.48 -36.71 -1.49
CA GLU A 180 -3.16 -37.50 -0.47
C GLU A 180 -3.83 -38.70 -1.12
N CYS A 181 -3.73 -39.86 -0.48
CA CYS A 181 -4.48 -41.05 -0.87
C CYS A 181 -4.82 -41.87 0.37
N ASN A 182 -5.95 -42.57 0.32
CA ASN A 182 -6.30 -43.55 1.33
C ASN A 182 -5.72 -44.91 0.94
N ILE A 183 -5.16 -45.64 1.90
CA ILE A 183 -4.59 -46.97 1.69
C ILE A 183 -5.18 -47.94 2.72
N ASP A 184 -6.27 -48.60 2.34
CA ASP A 184 -7.06 -49.53 3.16
C ASP A 184 -6.78 -51.00 2.85
N ASP A 185 -6.50 -51.34 1.59
CA ASP A 185 -6.33 -52.74 1.13
C ASP A 185 -4.86 -53.18 0.93
N MET A 186 -3.88 -52.41 1.43
CA MET A 186 -2.46 -52.75 1.30
C MET A 186 -1.95 -53.57 2.48
N ASN A 187 -1.11 -54.59 2.22
CA ASN A 187 -0.40 -55.32 3.26
C ASN A 187 0.46 -54.34 4.11
N PRO A 188 0.29 -54.28 5.44
CA PRO A 188 1.01 -53.35 6.30
C PRO A 188 2.55 -53.43 6.22
N GLN A 189 3.08 -54.60 5.86
CA GLN A 189 4.53 -54.81 5.71
C GLN A 189 5.13 -54.04 4.52
N ILE A 190 4.30 -53.53 3.60
CA ILE A 190 4.74 -52.77 2.42
C ILE A 190 4.96 -51.28 2.76
N TYR A 191 4.38 -50.76 3.85
CA TYR A 191 4.52 -49.34 4.23
C TYR A 191 5.98 -48.87 4.37
N PRO A 192 6.87 -49.59 5.09
CA PRO A 192 8.27 -49.16 5.20
C PRO A 192 8.96 -49.07 3.84
N TYR A 193 8.74 -50.06 2.97
CA TYR A 193 9.30 -50.07 1.62
C TYR A 193 8.79 -48.91 0.76
N LEU A 194 7.49 -48.58 0.84
CA LEU A 194 6.90 -47.45 0.12
C LEU A 194 7.47 -46.11 0.61
N ILE A 195 7.61 -45.93 1.93
CA ILE A 195 8.20 -44.74 2.54
C ILE A 195 9.64 -44.56 2.08
N ASP A 196 10.46 -45.62 2.15
CA ASP A 196 11.86 -45.59 1.71
C ASP A 196 11.98 -45.24 0.23
N LEU A 197 11.11 -45.82 -0.62
CA LEU A 197 11.07 -45.54 -2.05
C LEU A 197 10.72 -44.07 -2.33
N LEU A 198 9.78 -43.49 -1.60
CA LEU A 198 9.39 -42.09 -1.76
C LEU A 198 10.49 -41.13 -1.29
N LEU A 199 11.12 -41.42 -0.14
CA LEU A 199 12.24 -40.63 0.38
C LEU A 199 13.46 -40.68 -0.54
N GLN A 200 13.81 -41.86 -1.09
CA GLN A 200 14.89 -42.00 -2.08
C GLN A 200 14.63 -41.19 -3.36
N ARG A 201 13.36 -40.93 -3.70
CA ARG A 201 12.96 -40.10 -4.84
C ARG A 201 12.80 -38.62 -4.47
N GLY A 202 13.24 -38.21 -3.28
CA GLY A 202 13.23 -36.82 -2.82
C GLY A 202 11.86 -36.32 -2.36
N ARG A 203 10.94 -37.22 -1.96
CA ARG A 203 9.60 -36.86 -1.48
C ARG A 203 9.48 -37.14 0.01
N SER A 204 8.96 -36.18 0.77
CA SER A 204 8.60 -36.37 2.17
C SER A 204 7.23 -37.05 2.28
N MET A 205 7.07 -38.01 3.19
CA MET A 205 5.80 -38.68 3.46
C MET A 205 5.40 -38.48 4.92
N HIS A 206 4.14 -38.08 5.15
CA HIS A 206 3.52 -38.03 6.47
C HIS A 206 2.31 -38.97 6.48
N THR A 207 2.20 -39.81 7.51
CA THR A 207 1.04 -40.70 7.70
C THR A 207 0.25 -40.24 8.92
N LEU A 208 -1.08 -40.21 8.79
CA LEU A 208 -2.01 -40.02 9.89
C LEU A 208 -2.73 -41.34 10.12
N SER A 209 -2.42 -42.02 11.21
CA SER A 209 -3.23 -43.14 11.70
C SER A 209 -4.42 -42.54 12.46
N ARG A 210 -5.63 -42.81 11.99
CA ARG A 210 -6.85 -42.70 12.80
C ARG A 210 -7.17 -44.04 13.42
#